data_AF-A0A410J3J1-F1
#
_entry.id   AF-A0A410J3J1-F1
#
_cell.length_a   1.000
_cell.length_b   1.000
_cell.length_c   1.000
_cell.angle_alpha   90.00
_cell.angle_beta   90.00
_cell.angle_gamma   90.00
#
_symmetry.space_group_name_H-M   'P 1'
#
loop_
_entity.id
_entity.type
_entity.pdbx_description
1 polymer ?
#
loop_
_entity_poly.entity_id
_entity_poly.type
_entity_poly.pdbx_seq_one_letter_code
_entity_poly.pdbx_strand_id
1 'polypeptide(L)'
;MAMLGGDKRLIDAHNQAVDFAVRQVEALASTRVMTDGQSETVLTGNLVMALFNHDTSRDQDPQLHTHVVVANVTQHNGEWKTLSSDKVGKTGFSENVLANRIAFGKIYQSELRQRVEALGYETEVVGKHGMWEMPGVPVEAFSSRSQAIREAVGEDASLKSRDVAALDTRKSKQHVDPEVRMAEWMQTLKETGFDIRAYRDAADQRAEIRTQAPGPASQDGPDVQQAVTQAIAGLSERKVQFTYTDVLARTVGILPPENGVIERARAGIDEAISREQLIPLDREKGLFTSGIHVLDELSVRALSRDIMKQNRVTVHPEKSVPGRLVTAMRSVFWHRTVRRWPLCPGRAVQPGSVSGWLNWS
;
A
#
# COMPACT_ATOMS: atom_id res chain seq x y z
N MET A 1 3.86 -24.08 -10.39
CA MET A 1 2.67 -24.93 -10.19
C MET A 1 1.65 -24.83 -11.32
N ALA A 2 1.11 -23.64 -11.66
CA ALA A 2 0.10 -23.52 -12.73
C ALA A 2 0.61 -23.95 -14.12
N MET A 3 1.68 -23.30 -14.62
CA MET A 3 2.22 -23.57 -15.97
C MET A 3 3.00 -24.89 -16.03
N LEU A 4 4.09 -25.00 -15.25
CA LEU A 4 4.97 -26.18 -15.27
C LEU A 4 4.30 -27.44 -14.69
N GLY A 5 3.40 -27.28 -13.73
CA GLY A 5 2.69 -28.40 -13.11
C GLY A 5 1.38 -28.78 -13.82
N GLY A 6 0.98 -27.97 -14.80
CA GLY A 6 -0.26 -28.13 -15.55
C GLY A 6 -1.54 -28.01 -14.71
N ASP A 7 -1.46 -27.47 -13.49
CA ASP A 7 -2.64 -27.33 -12.63
C ASP A 7 -3.46 -26.10 -13.03
N LYS A 8 -4.46 -26.34 -13.88
CA LYS A 8 -5.38 -25.31 -14.37
C LYS A 8 -6.25 -24.71 -13.26
N ARG A 9 -6.46 -25.41 -12.13
CA ARG A 9 -7.23 -24.89 -10.99
C ARG A 9 -6.59 -23.63 -10.41
N LEU A 10 -5.26 -23.53 -10.48
CA LEU A 10 -4.53 -22.33 -10.07
C LEU A 10 -4.70 -21.15 -11.04
N ILE A 11 -4.89 -21.42 -12.33
CA ILE A 11 -5.22 -20.39 -13.33
C ILE A 11 -6.64 -19.88 -13.06
N ASP A 12 -7.58 -20.79 -12.76
CA ASP A 12 -8.95 -20.41 -12.38
C ASP A 12 -8.97 -19.61 -11.07
N ALA A 13 -8.17 -20.01 -10.07
CA ALA A 13 -8.00 -19.25 -8.84
C ALA A 13 -7.43 -17.85 -9.10
N HIS A 14 -6.43 -17.72 -9.98
CA HIS A 14 -5.92 -16.43 -10.42
C HIS A 14 -6.99 -15.56 -11.06
N ASN A 15 -7.75 -16.11 -12.02
CA ASN A 15 -8.80 -15.38 -12.73
C ASN A 15 -9.89 -14.87 -11.78
N GLN A 16 -10.31 -15.71 -10.84
CA GLN A 16 -11.31 -15.34 -9.84
C GLN A 16 -10.78 -14.27 -8.87
N ALA A 17 -9.50 -14.35 -8.48
CA ALA A 17 -8.86 -13.33 -7.66
C ALA A 17 -8.72 -11.98 -8.39
N VAL A 18 -8.43 -12.01 -9.70
CA VAL A 18 -8.42 -10.80 -10.54
C VAL A 18 -9.83 -10.21 -10.65
N ASP A 19 -10.85 -11.00 -10.97
CA ASP A 19 -12.25 -10.53 -11.05
C ASP A 19 -12.69 -9.86 -9.75
N PHE A 20 -12.43 -10.50 -8.61
CA PHE A 20 -12.72 -9.95 -7.30
C PHE A 20 -12.02 -8.61 -7.03
N ALA A 21 -10.71 -8.53 -7.31
CA ALA A 21 -9.95 -7.30 -7.10
C ALA A 21 -10.39 -6.17 -8.03
N VAL A 22 -10.73 -6.49 -9.29
CA VAL A 22 -11.16 -5.52 -10.30
C VAL A 22 -12.53 -4.93 -9.98
N ARG A 23 -13.45 -5.71 -9.40
CA ARG A 23 -14.73 -5.17 -8.88
C ARG A 23 -14.53 -4.11 -7.79
N GLN A 24 -13.49 -4.28 -6.95
CA GLN A 24 -13.15 -3.26 -5.96
C GLN A 24 -12.59 -1.97 -6.61
N VAL A 25 -11.92 -2.09 -7.76
CA VAL A 25 -11.48 -0.93 -8.55
C VAL A 25 -12.68 -0.23 -9.20
N GLU A 26 -13.65 -0.99 -9.71
CA GLU A 26 -14.89 -0.44 -10.29
C GLU A 26 -15.70 0.39 -9.29
N ALA A 27 -15.71 0.01 -8.01
CA ALA A 27 -16.35 0.80 -6.95
C ALA A 27 -15.74 2.21 -6.76
N LEU A 28 -14.54 2.46 -7.29
CA LEU A 28 -13.90 3.79 -7.28
C LEU A 28 -14.17 4.59 -8.56
N ALA A 29 -14.82 3.99 -9.56
CA ALA A 29 -15.12 4.64 -10.82
C ALA A 29 -15.87 5.95 -10.58
N SER A 30 -15.36 7.01 -11.17
CA SER A 30 -15.91 8.35 -11.04
C SER A 30 -15.72 9.16 -12.31
N THR A 31 -16.58 10.14 -12.49
CA THR A 31 -16.51 11.12 -13.57
C THR A 31 -16.58 12.54 -13.01
N ARG A 32 -16.22 13.52 -13.84
CA ARG A 32 -16.33 14.93 -13.49
C ARG A 32 -17.61 15.49 -14.07
N VAL A 33 -18.41 16.11 -13.23
CA VAL A 33 -19.65 16.79 -13.61
C VAL A 33 -19.50 18.28 -13.35
N MET A 34 -20.19 19.10 -14.12
CA MET A 34 -20.28 20.54 -13.91
C MET A 34 -21.73 20.88 -13.57
N THR A 35 -21.93 21.43 -12.39
CA THR A 35 -23.23 21.81 -11.84
C THR A 35 -23.12 23.26 -11.41
N ASP A 36 -23.94 24.14 -12.00
CA ASP A 36 -23.96 25.59 -11.71
C ASP A 36 -22.58 26.29 -11.80
N GLY A 37 -21.76 25.88 -12.77
CA GLY A 37 -20.42 26.43 -13.01
C GLY A 37 -19.34 25.95 -12.02
N GLN A 38 -19.72 25.13 -11.03
CA GLN A 38 -18.79 24.42 -10.15
C GLN A 38 -18.58 23.00 -10.67
N SER A 39 -17.37 22.49 -10.50
CA SER A 39 -17.05 21.17 -11.00
C SER A 39 -16.78 20.21 -9.86
N GLU A 40 -17.51 19.10 -9.87
CA GLU A 40 -17.51 18.07 -8.83
C GLU A 40 -17.12 16.71 -9.41
N THR A 41 -16.53 15.86 -8.56
CA THR A 41 -16.23 14.46 -8.89
C THR A 41 -17.33 13.59 -8.31
N VAL A 42 -18.04 12.86 -9.17
CA VAL A 42 -19.15 11.99 -8.79
C VAL A 42 -18.80 10.53 -9.08
N LEU A 43 -19.08 9.64 -8.13
CA LEU A 43 -18.92 8.20 -8.33
C LEU A 43 -19.96 7.69 -9.32
N THR A 44 -19.52 6.90 -10.29
CA THR A 44 -20.36 6.26 -11.31
C THR A 44 -20.54 4.77 -11.06
N GLY A 45 -19.55 4.13 -10.41
CA GLY A 45 -19.61 2.72 -10.03
C GLY A 45 -19.68 1.74 -11.21
N ASN A 46 -19.21 2.14 -12.40
CA ASN A 46 -19.19 1.29 -13.59
C ASN A 46 -17.96 1.56 -14.45
N LEU A 47 -17.33 0.50 -14.96
CA LEU A 47 -16.17 0.56 -15.86
C LEU A 47 -16.36 -0.36 -17.07
N VAL A 48 -15.68 -0.01 -18.17
CA VAL A 48 -15.48 -0.93 -19.29
C VAL A 48 -14.02 -1.39 -19.26
N MET A 49 -13.81 -2.70 -19.12
CA MET A 49 -12.48 -3.29 -18.91
C MET A 49 -12.26 -4.49 -19.82
N ALA A 50 -11.03 -4.63 -20.30
CA ALA A 50 -10.56 -5.81 -21.01
C ALA A 50 -9.44 -6.48 -20.20
N LEU A 51 -9.57 -7.78 -19.94
CA LEU A 51 -8.63 -8.56 -19.15
C LEU A 51 -7.82 -9.46 -20.08
N PHE A 52 -6.51 -9.25 -20.12
CA PHE A 52 -5.59 -10.04 -20.93
C PHE A 52 -4.63 -10.83 -20.05
N ASN A 53 -4.77 -12.15 -20.05
CA ASN A 53 -3.86 -13.03 -19.31
C ASN A 53 -2.60 -13.29 -20.12
N HIS A 54 -1.46 -13.23 -19.43
CA HIS A 54 -0.15 -13.59 -19.93
C HIS A 54 0.56 -14.47 -18.91
N ASP A 55 1.49 -15.27 -19.38
CA ASP A 55 2.12 -16.36 -18.64
C ASP A 55 3.65 -16.28 -18.60
N THR A 56 4.25 -15.39 -19.40
CA THR A 56 5.71 -15.19 -19.47
C THR A 56 6.13 -13.80 -19.03
N SER A 57 7.25 -13.72 -18.31
CA SER A 57 7.95 -12.47 -18.04
C SER A 57 8.66 -11.94 -19.30
N ARG A 58 9.25 -10.73 -19.21
CA ARG A 58 10.11 -10.23 -20.30
C ARG A 58 11.35 -11.09 -20.53
N ASP A 59 11.86 -11.70 -19.46
CA ASP A 59 13.02 -12.58 -19.51
C ASP A 59 12.61 -14.03 -19.80
N GLN A 60 11.33 -14.26 -20.15
CA GLN A 60 10.78 -15.56 -20.53
C GLN A 60 10.75 -16.57 -19.38
N ASP A 61 10.65 -16.07 -18.14
CA ASP A 61 10.32 -16.90 -16.98
C ASP A 61 8.81 -17.08 -16.84
N PRO A 62 8.33 -18.15 -16.17
CA PRO A 62 6.93 -18.30 -15.81
C PRO A 62 6.46 -17.15 -14.91
N GLN A 63 5.59 -16.29 -15.44
CA GLN A 63 5.02 -15.16 -14.72
C GLN A 63 3.56 -14.97 -15.14
N LEU A 64 2.66 -15.67 -14.47
CA LEU A 64 1.22 -15.50 -14.67
C LEU A 64 0.79 -14.12 -14.19
N HIS A 65 0.26 -13.29 -15.09
CA HIS A 65 -0.25 -11.96 -14.78
C HIS A 65 -1.39 -11.57 -15.73
N THR A 66 -2.24 -10.67 -15.25
CA THR A 66 -3.36 -10.14 -16.04
C THR A 66 -3.20 -8.65 -16.26
N HIS A 67 -3.20 -8.21 -17.51
CA HIS A 67 -3.38 -6.81 -17.87
C HIS A 67 -4.86 -6.47 -17.87
N VAL A 68 -5.30 -5.74 -16.85
CA VAL A 68 -6.64 -5.16 -16.78
C VAL A 68 -6.58 -3.78 -17.44
N VAL A 69 -6.99 -3.72 -18.71
CA VAL A 69 -7.04 -2.47 -19.48
C VAL A 69 -8.39 -1.80 -19.24
N VAL A 70 -8.37 -0.69 -18.51
CA VAL A 70 -9.55 0.12 -18.22
C VAL A 70 -9.73 1.15 -19.33
N ALA A 71 -10.86 1.12 -20.04
CA ALA A 71 -11.20 2.13 -21.02
C ALA A 71 -11.51 3.46 -20.30
N ASN A 72 -11.10 4.59 -20.90
CA ASN A 72 -11.36 5.92 -20.32
C ASN A 72 -12.81 6.39 -20.57
N VAL A 73 -13.77 5.55 -20.21
CA VAL A 73 -15.20 5.81 -20.33
C VAL A 73 -15.94 5.22 -19.12
N THR A 74 -16.95 5.94 -18.66
CA THR A 74 -17.88 5.49 -17.63
C THR A 74 -19.25 6.14 -17.89
N GLN A 75 -20.33 5.45 -17.54
CA GLN A 75 -21.67 5.94 -17.75
C GLN A 75 -22.17 6.72 -16.52
N HIS A 76 -22.77 7.88 -16.75
CA HIS A 76 -23.41 8.70 -15.73
C HIS A 76 -24.69 9.33 -16.31
N ASN A 77 -25.85 9.08 -15.68
CA ASN A 77 -27.16 9.57 -16.13
C ASN A 77 -27.48 9.27 -17.62
N GLY A 78 -27.14 8.06 -18.08
CA GLY A 78 -27.39 7.62 -19.46
C GLY A 78 -26.37 8.11 -20.49
N GLU A 79 -25.45 9.01 -20.12
CA GLU A 79 -24.39 9.50 -20.99
C GLU A 79 -23.05 8.84 -20.69
N TRP A 80 -22.23 8.65 -21.72
CA TRP A 80 -20.83 8.25 -21.56
C TRP A 80 -19.96 9.48 -21.31
N LYS A 81 -19.19 9.46 -20.23
CA LYS A 81 -18.24 10.49 -19.84
C LYS A 81 -16.86 9.88 -19.61
N THR A 82 -15.83 10.72 -19.57
CA THR A 82 -14.46 10.30 -19.24
C THR A 82 -14.32 10.01 -17.75
N LEU A 83 -13.39 9.12 -17.39
CA LEU A 83 -13.03 8.92 -15.99
C LEU A 83 -12.40 10.20 -15.43
N SER A 84 -12.68 10.47 -14.16
CA SER A 84 -12.22 11.69 -13.49
C SER A 84 -10.69 11.66 -13.30
N SER A 85 -10.07 12.82 -13.45
CA SER A 85 -8.69 13.08 -13.00
C SER A 85 -8.66 14.44 -12.33
N ASP A 86 -7.96 14.50 -11.21
CA ASP A 86 -7.73 15.71 -10.45
C ASP A 86 -6.33 15.65 -9.86
N LYS A 87 -5.38 16.27 -10.55
CA LYS A 87 -3.97 16.28 -10.14
C LYS A 87 -3.71 17.18 -8.92
N VAL A 88 -4.63 18.11 -8.61
CA VAL A 88 -4.46 19.07 -7.52
C VAL A 88 -5.00 18.49 -6.23
N GLY A 89 -6.28 18.12 -6.20
CA GLY A 89 -6.93 17.53 -5.03
C GLY A 89 -6.73 16.02 -4.90
N LYS A 90 -6.23 15.34 -5.93
CA LYS A 90 -6.03 13.87 -5.98
C LYS A 90 -7.32 13.08 -5.73
N THR A 91 -8.45 13.66 -6.09
CA THR A 91 -9.77 13.07 -5.89
C THR A 91 -10.27 12.25 -7.09
N GLY A 92 -9.56 12.30 -8.22
CA GLY A 92 -9.91 11.59 -9.44
C GLY A 92 -9.77 10.07 -9.34
N PHE A 93 -10.34 9.35 -10.30
CA PHE A 93 -10.31 7.89 -10.37
C PHE A 93 -8.88 7.36 -10.39
N SER A 94 -8.04 7.87 -11.31
CA SER A 94 -6.68 7.37 -11.50
C SER A 94 -5.78 7.59 -10.29
N GLU A 95 -5.97 8.73 -9.62
CA GLU A 95 -5.24 9.13 -8.43
C GLU A 95 -5.64 8.27 -7.23
N ASN A 96 -6.94 7.96 -7.08
CA ASN A 96 -7.42 7.02 -6.06
C ASN A 96 -6.90 5.60 -6.30
N VAL A 97 -6.87 5.12 -7.55
CA VAL A 97 -6.29 3.81 -7.88
C VAL A 97 -4.82 3.75 -7.51
N LEU A 98 -4.05 4.79 -7.85
CA LEU A 98 -2.62 4.86 -7.54
C LEU A 98 -2.36 4.94 -6.02
N ALA A 99 -3.16 5.73 -5.29
CA ALA A 99 -3.06 5.87 -3.84
C ALA A 99 -3.35 4.53 -3.13
N ASN A 100 -4.29 3.74 -3.66
CA ASN A 100 -4.72 2.46 -3.09
C ASN A 100 -4.04 1.23 -3.69
N ARG A 101 -2.99 1.39 -4.51
CA ARG A 101 -2.32 0.27 -5.21
C ARG A 101 -1.87 -0.88 -4.29
N ILE A 102 -1.42 -0.56 -3.07
CA ILE A 102 -1.00 -1.57 -2.09
C ILE A 102 -2.21 -2.32 -1.53
N ALA A 103 -3.32 -1.61 -1.30
CA ALA A 103 -4.57 -2.21 -0.83
C ALA A 103 -5.15 -3.17 -1.89
N PHE A 104 -5.21 -2.75 -3.16
CA PHE A 104 -5.63 -3.64 -4.25
C PHE A 104 -4.73 -4.85 -4.41
N GLY A 105 -3.40 -4.65 -4.30
CA GLY A 105 -2.45 -5.76 -4.30
C GLY A 105 -2.73 -6.76 -3.17
N LYS A 106 -3.01 -6.27 -1.95
CA LYS A 106 -3.37 -7.13 -0.80
C LYS A 106 -4.69 -7.87 -1.01
N ILE A 107 -5.72 -7.19 -1.53
CA ILE A 107 -7.02 -7.78 -1.83
C ILE A 107 -6.84 -8.95 -2.81
N TYR A 108 -6.15 -8.73 -3.92
CA TYR A 108 -5.82 -9.78 -4.88
C TYR A 108 -5.01 -10.91 -4.24
N GLN A 109 -3.95 -10.59 -3.49
CA GLN A 109 -3.07 -11.60 -2.90
C GLN A 109 -3.78 -12.48 -1.88
N SER A 110 -4.66 -11.89 -1.07
CA SER A 110 -5.42 -12.64 -0.08
C SER A 110 -6.52 -13.48 -0.70
N GLU A 111 -7.24 -12.96 -1.70
CA GLU A 111 -8.25 -13.73 -2.42
C GLU A 111 -7.61 -14.92 -3.13
N LEU A 112 -6.46 -14.71 -3.78
CA LEU A 112 -5.68 -15.79 -4.37
C LEU A 112 -5.23 -16.80 -3.31
N ARG A 113 -4.71 -16.33 -2.18
CA ARG A 113 -4.26 -17.18 -1.08
C ARG A 113 -5.38 -18.09 -0.58
N GLN A 114 -6.55 -17.54 -0.28
CA GLN A 114 -7.69 -18.33 0.21
C GLN A 114 -8.07 -19.43 -0.78
N ARG A 115 -8.09 -19.11 -2.07
CA ARG A 115 -8.41 -20.09 -3.14
C ARG A 115 -7.34 -21.15 -3.30
N VAL A 116 -6.07 -20.76 -3.25
CA VAL A 116 -4.92 -21.67 -3.31
C VAL A 116 -4.89 -22.59 -2.10
N GLU A 117 -5.13 -22.06 -0.90
CA GLU A 117 -5.24 -22.87 0.32
C GLU A 117 -6.46 -23.79 0.27
N ALA A 118 -7.61 -23.36 -0.29
CA ALA A 118 -8.78 -24.20 -0.49
C ALA A 118 -8.50 -25.40 -1.42
N LEU A 119 -7.57 -25.25 -2.37
CA LEU A 119 -7.06 -26.35 -3.21
C LEU A 119 -6.07 -27.27 -2.47
N GLY A 120 -5.77 -27.00 -1.21
CA GLY A 120 -4.89 -27.81 -0.38
C GLY A 120 -3.41 -27.42 -0.47
N TYR A 121 -3.06 -26.32 -1.14
CA TYR A 121 -1.68 -25.82 -1.09
C TYR A 121 -1.40 -25.08 0.22
N GLU A 122 -0.18 -25.23 0.72
CA GLU A 122 0.30 -24.45 1.87
C GLU A 122 0.88 -23.12 1.37
N THR A 123 0.78 -22.08 2.20
CA THR A 123 1.34 -20.77 1.88
C THR A 123 2.06 -20.19 3.09
N GLU A 124 3.15 -19.48 2.84
CA GLU A 124 3.92 -18.77 3.86
C GLU A 124 4.22 -17.33 3.44
N VAL A 125 4.23 -16.40 4.41
CA VAL A 125 4.49 -14.99 4.14
C VAL A 125 6.00 -14.76 4.09
N VAL A 126 6.54 -14.50 2.91
CA VAL A 126 7.99 -14.32 2.68
C VAL A 126 8.37 -12.87 2.39
N GLY A 127 7.40 -11.96 2.23
CA GLY A 127 7.65 -10.59 1.80
C GLY A 127 6.83 -9.52 2.52
N LYS A 128 7.16 -8.26 2.20
CA LYS A 128 6.44 -7.09 2.72
C LYS A 128 4.98 -7.09 2.25
N HIS A 129 4.13 -6.39 2.98
CA HIS A 129 2.72 -6.16 2.62
C HIS A 129 1.87 -7.42 2.42
N GLY A 130 2.28 -8.56 2.99
CA GLY A 130 1.53 -9.81 2.89
C GLY A 130 1.82 -10.61 1.62
N MET A 131 2.94 -10.33 0.93
CA MET A 131 3.42 -11.18 -0.14
C MET A 131 3.79 -12.55 0.41
N TRP A 132 3.30 -13.60 -0.25
CA TRP A 132 3.41 -14.99 0.19
C TRP A 132 3.84 -15.87 -0.98
N GLU A 133 4.42 -17.02 -0.67
CA GLU A 133 4.81 -18.05 -1.61
C GLU A 133 4.42 -19.43 -1.09
N MET A 134 4.52 -20.45 -1.93
CA MET A 134 4.33 -21.85 -1.54
C MET A 134 5.65 -22.42 -0.99
N PRO A 135 5.66 -22.97 0.25
CA PRO A 135 6.89 -23.47 0.85
C PRO A 135 7.46 -24.63 0.04
N GLY A 136 8.78 -24.64 -0.12
CA GLY A 136 9.53 -25.68 -0.85
C GLY A 136 9.54 -25.54 -2.38
N VAL A 137 8.78 -24.60 -2.96
CA VAL A 137 8.83 -24.33 -4.40
C VAL A 137 10.07 -23.48 -4.74
N PRO A 138 10.88 -23.84 -5.76
CA PRO A 138 12.12 -23.15 -6.07
C PRO A 138 11.89 -21.84 -6.84
N VAL A 139 11.38 -20.81 -6.16
CA VAL A 139 11.02 -19.50 -6.77
C VAL A 139 12.23 -18.78 -7.37
N GLU A 140 13.39 -18.81 -6.71
CA GLU A 140 14.59 -18.11 -7.17
C GLU A 140 15.10 -18.62 -8.52
N ALA A 141 14.88 -19.89 -8.86
CA ALA A 141 15.30 -20.45 -10.15
C ALA A 141 14.54 -19.85 -11.35
N PHE A 142 13.37 -19.24 -11.11
CA PHE A 142 12.49 -18.65 -12.12
C PHE A 142 12.31 -17.13 -11.91
N SER A 143 13.25 -16.49 -11.21
CA SER A 143 13.19 -15.08 -10.84
C SER A 143 14.31 -14.25 -11.47
N SER A 144 14.72 -14.59 -12.70
CA SER A 144 15.90 -14.00 -13.36
C SER A 144 15.77 -12.48 -13.50
N ARG A 145 14.56 -11.97 -13.80
CA ARG A 145 14.29 -10.53 -13.88
C ARG A 145 14.55 -9.80 -12.56
N SER A 146 14.10 -10.38 -11.45
CA SER A 146 14.25 -9.81 -10.11
C SER A 146 15.72 -9.79 -9.68
N GLN A 147 16.47 -10.86 -10.02
CA GLN A 147 17.89 -10.96 -9.77
C GLN A 147 18.67 -9.91 -10.56
N ALA A 148 18.44 -9.78 -11.87
CA ALA A 148 19.09 -8.77 -12.71
C ALA A 148 18.84 -7.32 -12.22
N ILE A 149 17.62 -7.01 -11.78
CA ILE A 149 17.32 -5.68 -11.20
C ILE A 149 18.11 -5.48 -9.89
N ARG A 150 18.10 -6.49 -9.01
CA ARG A 150 18.80 -6.43 -7.72
C ARG A 150 20.31 -6.28 -7.88
N GLU A 151 20.90 -6.98 -8.84
CA GLU A 151 22.32 -6.86 -9.20
C GLU A 151 22.66 -5.47 -9.74
N ALA A 152 21.77 -4.87 -10.53
CA ALA A 152 22.01 -3.56 -11.13
C ALA A 152 21.98 -2.39 -10.13
N VAL A 153 21.12 -2.43 -9.11
CA VAL A 153 20.93 -1.29 -8.18
C VAL A 153 21.28 -1.57 -6.72
N GLY A 154 21.54 -2.83 -6.37
CA GLY A 154 21.75 -3.26 -4.99
C GLY A 154 20.45 -3.49 -4.21
N GLU A 155 20.55 -4.18 -3.07
CA GLU A 155 19.37 -4.61 -2.29
C GLU A 155 18.59 -3.45 -1.65
N ASP A 156 19.30 -2.39 -1.23
CA ASP A 156 18.72 -1.24 -0.51
C ASP A 156 18.26 -0.10 -1.44
N ALA A 157 18.17 -0.36 -2.74
CA ALA A 157 17.80 0.64 -3.72
C ALA A 157 16.38 1.19 -3.51
N SER A 158 16.22 2.51 -3.71
CA SER A 158 14.90 3.15 -3.68
C SER A 158 13.98 2.58 -4.77
N LEU A 159 12.65 2.64 -4.56
CA LEU A 159 11.68 2.20 -5.57
C LEU A 159 11.90 2.89 -6.93
N LYS A 160 12.20 4.19 -6.92
CA LYS A 160 12.47 4.95 -8.15
C LYS A 160 13.73 4.46 -8.86
N SER A 161 14.79 4.11 -8.12
CA SER A 161 16.01 3.53 -8.68
C SER A 161 15.74 2.16 -9.30
N ARG A 162 14.92 1.33 -8.63
CA ARG A 162 14.50 0.02 -9.16
C ARG A 162 13.67 0.15 -10.43
N ASP A 163 12.79 1.14 -10.53
CA ASP A 163 12.00 1.41 -11.74
C ASP A 163 12.89 1.76 -12.94
N VAL A 164 13.92 2.59 -12.73
CA VAL A 164 14.89 2.94 -13.78
C VAL A 164 15.67 1.70 -14.21
N ALA A 165 16.21 0.93 -13.27
CA ALA A 165 16.91 -0.31 -13.60
C ALA A 165 16.01 -1.35 -14.26
N ALA A 166 14.72 -1.39 -13.90
CA ALA A 166 13.73 -2.24 -14.54
C ALA A 166 13.48 -1.87 -16.02
N LEU A 167 13.74 -0.61 -16.41
CA LEU A 167 13.70 -0.16 -17.80
C LEU A 167 15.04 -0.37 -18.50
N ASP A 168 16.16 -0.08 -17.85
CA ASP A 168 17.49 -0.13 -18.48
C ASP A 168 17.96 -1.57 -18.75
N THR A 169 17.73 -2.48 -17.80
CA THR A 169 18.08 -3.90 -17.95
C THR A 169 17.06 -4.69 -18.77
N ARG A 170 16.05 -4.01 -19.32
CA ARG A 170 14.94 -4.62 -20.03
C ARG A 170 15.37 -5.05 -21.43
N LYS A 171 15.34 -6.36 -21.68
CA LYS A 171 15.54 -6.90 -23.04
C LYS A 171 14.32 -6.60 -23.94
N SER A 172 14.57 -6.52 -25.24
CA SER A 172 13.52 -6.47 -26.26
C SER A 172 12.68 -7.75 -26.19
N LYS A 173 11.39 -7.67 -26.54
CA LYS A 173 10.50 -8.84 -26.52
C LYS A 173 10.97 -9.80 -27.61
N GLN A 174 11.46 -10.97 -27.21
CA GLN A 174 11.82 -12.03 -28.14
C GLN A 174 10.59 -12.90 -28.39
N HIS A 175 10.40 -13.31 -29.64
CA HIS A 175 9.45 -14.37 -29.97
C HIS A 175 10.20 -15.69 -29.86
N VAL A 176 9.88 -16.48 -28.85
CA VAL A 176 10.46 -17.81 -28.65
C VAL A 176 9.35 -18.82 -28.78
N ASP A 177 9.67 -19.97 -29.36
CA ASP A 177 8.75 -21.09 -29.47
C ASP A 177 8.30 -21.56 -28.06
N PRO A 178 6.98 -21.58 -27.78
CA PRO A 178 6.46 -22.02 -26.49
C PRO A 178 6.91 -23.43 -26.08
N GLU A 179 7.06 -24.35 -27.04
CA GLU A 179 7.44 -25.74 -26.73
C GLU A 179 8.89 -25.82 -26.25
N VAL A 180 9.78 -25.07 -26.91
CA VAL A 180 11.19 -24.98 -26.52
C VAL A 180 11.32 -24.36 -25.13
N ARG A 181 10.57 -23.29 -24.83
CA ARG A 181 10.58 -22.66 -23.50
C ARG A 181 10.07 -23.58 -22.41
N MET A 182 9.00 -24.33 -22.68
CA MET A 182 8.49 -25.30 -21.71
C MET A 182 9.53 -26.39 -21.42
N ALA A 183 10.25 -26.86 -22.44
CA ALA A 183 11.33 -27.84 -22.26
C ALA A 183 12.48 -27.29 -21.41
N GLU A 184 12.91 -26.04 -21.65
CA GLU A 184 13.92 -25.35 -20.84
C GLU A 184 13.48 -25.22 -19.39
N TRP A 185 12.25 -24.77 -19.14
CA TRP A 185 11.73 -24.64 -17.78
C TRP A 185 11.65 -25.98 -17.04
N MET A 186 11.24 -27.04 -17.74
CA MET A 186 11.20 -28.39 -17.17
C MET A 186 12.63 -28.92 -16.88
N GLN A 187 13.62 -28.52 -17.66
CA GLN A 187 15.02 -28.84 -17.38
C GLN A 187 15.53 -28.08 -16.15
N THR A 188 15.35 -26.76 -16.08
CA THR A 188 15.69 -25.95 -14.91
C THR A 188 15.01 -26.48 -13.64
N LEU A 189 13.74 -26.88 -13.74
CA LEU A 189 13.02 -27.46 -12.60
C LEU A 189 13.68 -28.77 -12.13
N LYS A 190 14.10 -29.64 -13.04
CA LYS A 190 14.81 -30.89 -12.69
C LYS A 190 16.13 -30.62 -11.98
N GLU A 191 16.86 -29.57 -12.37
CA GLU A 191 18.12 -29.18 -11.74
C GLU A 191 17.95 -28.75 -10.27
N THR A 192 16.77 -28.26 -9.90
CA THR A 192 16.44 -27.92 -8.50
C THR A 192 16.10 -29.14 -7.63
N GLY A 193 15.86 -30.31 -8.24
CA GLY A 193 15.40 -31.51 -7.53
C GLY A 193 13.94 -31.44 -7.04
N PHE A 194 13.16 -30.46 -7.49
CA PHE A 194 11.76 -30.30 -7.09
C PHE A 194 10.83 -31.27 -7.84
N ASP A 195 10.11 -32.12 -7.10
CA ASP A 195 9.10 -33.00 -7.67
C ASP A 195 7.71 -32.34 -7.66
N ILE A 196 7.32 -31.85 -8.84
CA ILE A 196 6.04 -31.16 -9.03
C ILE A 196 4.82 -32.06 -8.88
N ARG A 197 4.95 -33.36 -9.18
CA ARG A 197 3.83 -34.31 -9.08
C ARG A 197 3.59 -34.65 -7.63
N ALA A 198 4.65 -35.03 -6.91
CA ALA A 198 4.57 -35.29 -5.48
C ALA A 198 4.01 -34.09 -4.70
N TYR A 199 4.39 -32.87 -5.07
CA TYR A 199 3.87 -31.65 -4.43
C TYR A 199 2.38 -31.45 -4.66
N ARG A 200 1.87 -31.76 -5.87
CA ARG A 200 0.44 -31.69 -6.18
C ARG A 200 -0.34 -32.79 -5.47
N ASP A 201 0.16 -34.01 -5.47
CA ASP A 201 -0.48 -35.14 -4.80
C ASP A 201 -0.60 -34.88 -3.28
N ALA A 202 0.42 -34.26 -2.67
CA ALA A 202 0.36 -33.80 -1.27
C ALA A 202 -0.69 -32.71 -1.05
N ALA A 203 -0.89 -31.82 -2.03
CA ALA A 203 -1.95 -30.80 -1.97
C ALA A 203 -3.34 -31.42 -2.05
N ASP A 204 -3.54 -32.37 -2.96
CA ASP A 204 -4.80 -33.08 -3.12
C ASP A 204 -5.15 -33.87 -1.84
N GLN A 205 -4.17 -34.56 -1.22
CA GLN A 205 -4.37 -35.22 0.08
C GLN A 205 -4.79 -34.24 1.19
N ARG A 206 -4.17 -33.05 1.27
CA ARG A 206 -4.55 -32.02 2.26
C ARG A 206 -5.97 -31.50 2.01
N ALA A 207 -6.36 -31.33 0.76
CA ALA A 207 -7.72 -30.91 0.40
C ALA A 207 -8.76 -31.97 0.80
N GLU A 208 -8.46 -33.26 0.60
CA GLU A 208 -9.31 -34.38 1.03
C GLU A 208 -9.48 -34.42 2.55
N ILE A 209 -8.39 -34.29 3.32
CA ILE A 209 -8.42 -34.25 4.79
C ILE A 209 -9.29 -33.09 5.28
N ARG A 210 -9.15 -31.89 4.70
CA ARG A 210 -9.95 -30.71 5.07
C ARG A 210 -11.44 -30.92 4.78
N THR A 211 -11.78 -31.62 3.69
CA THR A 211 -13.18 -31.90 3.33
C THR A 211 -13.82 -32.90 4.31
N GLN A 212 -13.02 -33.81 4.89
CA GLN A 212 -13.49 -34.83 5.83
C GLN A 212 -13.60 -34.33 7.29
N ALA A 213 -12.91 -33.24 7.64
CA ALA A 213 -12.94 -32.65 8.99
C ALA A 213 -13.46 -31.19 8.93
N PRO A 214 -14.75 -30.92 9.22
CA PRO A 214 -15.25 -29.56 9.26
C PRO A 214 -14.61 -28.82 10.44
N GLY A 215 -13.77 -27.82 10.14
CA GLY A 215 -13.25 -26.89 11.14
C GLY A 215 -14.36 -25.98 11.67
N PRO A 216 -14.26 -25.49 12.92
CA PRO A 216 -15.24 -24.59 13.49
C PRO A 216 -15.31 -23.29 12.67
N ALA A 217 -16.49 -22.97 12.16
CA ALA A 217 -16.77 -21.70 11.52
C ALA A 217 -16.69 -20.59 12.59
N SER A 218 -15.68 -19.73 12.51
CA SER A 218 -15.59 -18.51 13.30
C SER A 218 -16.77 -17.60 12.94
N GLN A 219 -17.69 -17.38 13.88
CA GLN A 219 -18.88 -16.52 13.69
C GLN A 219 -18.65 -15.04 14.03
N ASP A 220 -17.44 -14.64 14.42
CA ASP A 220 -17.12 -13.24 14.66
C ASP A 220 -16.52 -12.63 13.38
N GLY A 221 -17.37 -11.97 12.59
CA GLY A 221 -16.90 -11.15 11.48
C GLY A 221 -15.98 -10.02 11.98
N PRO A 222 -15.04 -9.55 11.14
CA PRO A 222 -14.14 -8.45 11.50
C PRO A 222 -14.93 -7.18 11.86
N ASP A 223 -14.66 -6.60 13.03
CA ASP A 223 -15.29 -5.35 13.48
C ASP A 223 -14.78 -4.16 12.64
N VAL A 224 -15.63 -3.74 11.68
CA VAL A 224 -15.37 -2.59 10.81
C VAL A 224 -15.15 -1.30 11.60
N GLN A 225 -15.88 -1.12 12.71
CA GLN A 225 -15.76 0.08 13.54
C GLN A 225 -14.41 0.12 14.25
N GLN A 226 -13.94 -1.03 14.73
CA GLN A 226 -12.62 -1.14 15.32
C GLN A 226 -11.52 -0.84 14.31
N ALA A 227 -11.65 -1.34 13.07
CA ALA A 227 -10.68 -1.08 12.01
C ALA A 227 -10.62 0.40 11.61
N VAL A 228 -11.77 1.08 11.49
CA VAL A 228 -11.85 2.53 11.22
C VAL A 228 -11.23 3.32 12.37
N THR A 229 -11.53 2.97 13.62
CA THR A 229 -10.97 3.64 14.80
C THR A 229 -9.44 3.52 14.82
N GLN A 230 -8.90 2.33 14.57
CA GLN A 230 -7.46 2.11 14.48
C GLN A 230 -6.82 2.87 13.30
N ALA A 231 -7.53 2.97 12.17
CA ALA A 231 -7.08 3.75 11.02
C ALA A 231 -6.96 5.24 11.35
N ILE A 232 -7.99 5.82 11.99
CA ILE A 232 -8.02 7.22 12.41
C ILE A 232 -6.91 7.49 13.43
N ALA A 233 -6.77 6.65 14.46
CA ALA A 233 -5.73 6.81 15.47
C ALA A 233 -4.32 6.80 14.85
N GLY A 234 -4.02 5.81 14.01
CA GLY A 234 -2.70 5.70 13.38
C GLY A 234 -2.39 6.82 12.38
N LEU A 235 -3.41 7.41 11.73
CA LEU A 235 -3.23 8.61 10.90
C LEU A 235 -2.99 9.85 11.76
N SER A 236 -3.70 9.96 12.88
CA SER A 236 -3.66 11.11 13.80
C SER A 236 -2.30 11.27 14.48
N GLU A 237 -1.55 10.18 14.70
CA GLU A 237 -0.18 10.24 15.22
C GLU A 237 0.81 10.94 14.28
N ARG A 238 0.56 10.90 12.97
CA ARG A 238 1.52 11.35 11.94
C ARG A 238 1.07 12.59 11.18
N LYS A 239 -0.23 12.83 11.10
CA LYS A 239 -0.84 13.93 10.36
C LYS A 239 -1.91 14.59 11.21
N VAL A 240 -1.97 15.93 11.16
CA VAL A 240 -3.05 16.73 11.79
C VAL A 240 -4.28 16.82 10.88
N GLN A 241 -4.08 16.74 9.57
CA GLN A 241 -5.16 16.78 8.57
C GLN A 241 -4.97 15.63 7.59
N PHE A 242 -6.06 14.97 7.23
CA PHE A 242 -6.05 13.85 6.30
C PHE A 242 -7.35 13.80 5.49
N THR A 243 -7.28 13.20 4.30
CA THR A 243 -8.40 13.14 3.36
C THR A 243 -9.25 11.90 3.59
N TYR A 244 -10.46 11.87 3.02
CA TYR A 244 -11.30 10.67 3.03
C TYR A 244 -10.55 9.43 2.49
N THR A 245 -9.80 9.62 1.40
CA THR A 245 -9.00 8.56 0.77
C THR A 245 -7.92 8.02 1.69
N ASP A 246 -7.27 8.86 2.50
CA ASP A 246 -6.25 8.41 3.47
C ASP A 246 -6.87 7.46 4.51
N VAL A 247 -8.05 7.82 5.05
CA VAL A 247 -8.78 7.01 6.04
C VAL A 247 -9.28 5.71 5.42
N LEU A 248 -9.83 5.77 4.21
CA LEU A 248 -10.30 4.60 3.47
C LEU A 248 -9.15 3.63 3.17
N ALA A 249 -8.04 4.13 2.61
CA ALA A 249 -6.87 3.32 2.29
C ALA A 249 -6.31 2.61 3.53
N ARG A 250 -6.27 3.31 4.67
CA ARG A 250 -5.79 2.75 5.93
C ARG A 250 -6.75 1.71 6.51
N THR A 251 -8.05 1.97 6.47
CA THR A 251 -9.11 1.08 6.96
C THR A 251 -9.16 -0.21 6.15
N VAL A 252 -9.18 -0.12 4.81
CA VAL A 252 -9.14 -1.28 3.91
C VAL A 252 -7.83 -2.06 4.08
N GLY A 253 -6.74 -1.38 4.44
CA GLY A 253 -5.47 -2.05 4.74
C GLY A 253 -5.44 -2.84 6.05
N ILE A 254 -6.39 -2.61 6.97
CA ILE A 254 -6.55 -3.28 8.27
C ILE A 254 -7.60 -4.41 8.18
N LEU A 255 -8.71 -4.18 7.46
CA LEU A 255 -9.78 -5.17 7.31
C LEU A 255 -9.33 -6.40 6.50
N PRO A 256 -9.87 -7.59 6.81
CA PRO A 256 -9.67 -8.74 5.96
C PRO A 256 -10.37 -8.50 4.61
N PRO A 257 -9.77 -8.93 3.50
CA PRO A 257 -10.29 -8.69 2.17
C PRO A 257 -11.39 -9.71 1.86
N GLU A 258 -12.63 -9.27 2.06
CA GLU A 258 -13.86 -9.97 1.75
C GLU A 258 -14.67 -9.17 0.71
N ASN A 259 -15.73 -9.75 0.15
CA ASN A 259 -16.62 -9.01 -0.75
C ASN A 259 -17.21 -7.77 -0.04
N GLY A 260 -17.33 -6.67 -0.78
CA GLY A 260 -17.93 -5.42 -0.27
C GLY A 260 -17.13 -4.73 0.84
N VAL A 261 -15.84 -5.03 1.02
CA VAL A 261 -15.01 -4.38 2.05
C VAL A 261 -14.94 -2.87 1.86
N ILE A 262 -14.86 -2.38 0.62
CA ILE A 262 -14.82 -0.93 0.38
C ILE A 262 -16.13 -0.27 0.77
N GLU A 263 -17.28 -0.88 0.43
CA GLU A 263 -18.61 -0.35 0.79
C GLU A 263 -18.80 -0.35 2.31
N ARG A 264 -18.41 -1.45 2.98
CA ARG A 264 -18.43 -1.52 4.45
C ARG A 264 -17.48 -0.52 5.10
N ALA A 265 -16.27 -0.36 4.58
CA ALA A 265 -15.30 0.62 5.08
C ALA A 265 -15.83 2.04 4.89
N ARG A 266 -16.47 2.36 3.76
CA ARG A 266 -17.13 3.65 3.54
C ARG A 266 -18.25 3.89 4.54
N ALA A 267 -19.14 2.92 4.72
CA ALA A 267 -20.23 3.00 5.70
C ALA A 267 -19.69 3.19 7.13
N GLY A 268 -18.60 2.50 7.49
CA GLY A 268 -17.94 2.67 8.78
C GLY A 268 -17.30 4.05 8.95
N ILE A 269 -16.72 4.63 7.89
CA ILE A 269 -16.19 5.99 7.91
C ILE A 269 -17.32 7.03 8.03
N ASP A 270 -18.43 6.83 7.31
CA ASP A 270 -19.60 7.71 7.40
C ASP A 270 -20.22 7.67 8.81
N GLU A 271 -20.23 6.49 9.44
CA GLU A 271 -20.61 6.35 10.84
C GLU A 271 -19.62 7.06 11.78
N ALA A 272 -18.31 6.96 11.54
CA ALA A 272 -17.30 7.69 12.31
C ALA A 272 -17.43 9.22 12.18
N ILE A 273 -17.87 9.73 11.03
CA ILE A 273 -18.24 11.15 10.84
C ILE A 273 -19.47 11.49 11.68
N SER A 274 -20.50 10.63 11.68
CA SER A 274 -21.72 10.84 12.47
C SER A 274 -21.47 10.84 13.98
N ARG A 275 -20.47 10.07 14.44
CA ARG A 275 -20.05 9.97 15.85
C ARG A 275 -18.98 11.00 16.24
N GLU A 276 -18.70 11.98 15.38
CA GLU A 276 -17.68 13.03 15.59
C GLU A 276 -16.26 12.50 15.88
N GLN A 277 -15.97 11.24 15.54
CA GLN A 277 -14.60 10.71 15.59
C GLN A 277 -13.75 11.27 14.46
N LEU A 278 -14.38 11.54 13.32
CA LEU A 278 -13.80 12.19 12.16
C LEU A 278 -14.54 13.50 11.87
N ILE A 279 -13.85 14.63 11.98
CA ILE A 279 -14.47 15.96 11.93
C ILE A 279 -14.10 16.62 10.59
N PRO A 280 -15.07 16.90 9.70
CA PRO A 280 -14.82 17.57 8.43
C PRO A 280 -14.42 19.03 8.66
N LEU A 281 -13.38 19.47 7.95
CA LEU A 281 -12.89 20.86 7.95
C LEU A 281 -13.47 21.69 6.80
N ASP A 282 -14.01 21.03 5.78
CA ASP A 282 -14.62 21.63 4.60
C ASP A 282 -16.08 21.16 4.41
N ARG A 283 -16.83 21.92 3.61
CA ARG A 283 -18.22 21.56 3.27
C ARG A 283 -18.30 20.37 2.32
N GLU A 284 -17.24 20.14 1.54
CA GLU A 284 -17.14 19.05 0.57
C GLU A 284 -16.74 17.71 1.20
N LYS A 285 -16.48 17.66 2.52
CA LYS A 285 -16.00 16.46 3.22
C LYS A 285 -14.75 15.86 2.55
N GLY A 286 -13.88 16.71 2.03
CA GLY A 286 -12.62 16.33 1.41
C GLY A 286 -11.47 16.28 2.42
N LEU A 287 -11.52 17.13 3.44
CA LEU A 287 -10.46 17.29 4.44
C LEU A 287 -11.01 17.10 5.85
N PHE A 288 -10.32 16.29 6.66
CA PHE A 288 -10.75 15.95 8.01
C PHE A 288 -9.63 16.15 9.03
N THR A 289 -10.06 16.42 10.27
CA THR A 289 -9.26 16.24 11.48
C THR A 289 -9.87 15.13 12.34
N SER A 290 -9.11 14.64 13.32
CA SER A 290 -9.62 13.65 14.27
C SER A 290 -10.26 14.29 15.49
N GLY A 291 -11.27 13.65 16.06
CA GLY A 291 -11.74 13.97 17.41
C GLY A 291 -10.63 13.80 18.46
N ILE A 292 -9.63 12.94 18.21
CA ILE A 292 -8.46 12.75 19.08
C ILE A 292 -7.70 14.07 19.23
N HIS A 293 -7.38 14.75 18.11
CA HIS A 293 -6.67 16.03 18.15
C HIS A 293 -7.47 17.11 18.88
N VAL A 294 -8.77 17.18 18.66
CA VAL A 294 -9.64 18.17 19.32
C VAL A 294 -9.68 17.91 20.83
N LEU A 295 -9.82 16.66 21.25
CA LEU A 295 -9.83 16.28 22.66
C LEU A 295 -8.47 16.54 23.33
N ASP A 296 -7.36 16.28 22.64
CA ASP A 296 -6.02 16.58 23.13
C ASP A 296 -5.83 18.09 23.33
N GLU A 297 -6.23 18.91 22.36
CA GLU A 297 -6.16 20.37 22.46
C GLU A 297 -7.01 20.93 23.62
N LEU A 298 -8.23 20.42 23.77
CA LEU A 298 -9.12 20.79 24.88
C LEU A 298 -8.52 20.38 26.23
N SER A 299 -7.93 19.19 26.30
CA SER A 299 -7.28 18.66 27.51
C SER A 299 -6.07 19.50 27.90
N VAL A 300 -5.19 19.83 26.95
CA VAL A 300 -4.03 20.72 27.18
C VAL A 300 -4.49 22.10 27.66
N ARG A 301 -5.55 22.65 27.07
CA ARG A 301 -6.10 23.96 27.47
C ARG A 301 -6.68 23.93 28.88
N ALA A 302 -7.38 22.86 29.26
CA ALA A 302 -7.92 22.69 30.61
C ALA A 302 -6.78 22.56 31.64
N LEU A 303 -5.83 21.67 31.37
CA LEU A 303 -4.68 21.41 32.24
C LEU A 303 -3.81 22.67 32.43
N SER A 304 -3.64 23.47 31.39
CA SER A 304 -2.94 24.76 31.48
C SER A 304 -3.63 25.74 32.45
N ARG A 305 -4.97 25.83 32.42
CA ARG A 305 -5.72 26.67 33.37
C ARG A 305 -5.61 26.14 34.80
N ASP A 306 -5.66 24.83 34.98
CA ASP A 306 -5.58 24.21 36.30
C ASP A 306 -4.19 24.38 36.91
N ILE A 307 -3.12 24.20 36.12
CA ILE A 307 -1.75 24.50 36.54
C ILE A 307 -1.62 25.98 36.93
N MET A 308 -2.18 26.92 36.16
CA MET A 308 -2.11 28.34 36.52
C MET A 308 -2.85 28.69 37.81
N LYS A 309 -3.93 27.97 38.15
CA LYS A 309 -4.72 28.21 39.36
C LYS A 309 -4.16 27.51 40.60
N GLN A 310 -3.75 26.26 40.45
CA GLN A 310 -3.39 25.37 41.55
C GLN A 310 -1.89 25.37 41.84
N ASN A 311 -1.06 25.54 40.81
CA ASN A 311 0.38 25.41 40.96
C ASN A 311 0.97 26.75 41.43
N ARG A 312 1.38 26.80 42.69
CA ARG A 312 2.15 27.92 43.24
C ARG A 312 3.63 27.60 43.14
N VAL A 313 4.37 28.42 42.40
CA VAL A 313 5.83 28.33 42.39
C VAL A 313 6.34 28.81 43.75
N THR A 314 6.69 27.87 44.62
CA THR A 314 7.33 28.16 45.90
C THR A 314 8.82 28.38 45.66
N VAL A 315 9.28 29.62 45.89
CA VAL A 315 10.71 29.92 45.89
C VAL A 315 11.29 29.38 47.19
N HIS A 316 12.13 28.35 47.10
CA HIS A 316 12.87 27.83 48.25
C HIS A 316 14.18 28.61 48.42
N PRO A 317 14.31 29.47 49.44
CA PRO A 317 15.44 30.39 49.57
C PRO A 317 16.78 29.69 49.86
N GLU A 318 16.79 28.42 50.25
CA GLU A 318 18.04 27.66 50.48
C GLU A 318 18.83 27.31 49.21
N LYS A 319 18.27 27.61 48.03
CA LYS A 319 19.00 27.53 46.74
C LYS A 319 19.07 28.87 46.00
N SER A 320 18.59 29.96 46.59
CA SER A 320 18.79 31.30 46.03
C SER A 320 20.13 31.85 46.48
N VAL A 321 21.18 31.54 45.73
CA VAL A 321 22.44 32.28 45.81
C VAL A 321 22.21 33.66 45.19
N PRO A 322 22.42 34.79 45.91
CA PRO A 322 22.42 36.10 45.28
C PRO A 322 23.76 36.26 44.55
N GLY A 323 23.78 36.05 43.24
CA GLY A 323 25.03 36.15 42.48
C GLY A 323 24.87 36.07 40.96
N ARG A 324 24.58 37.23 40.35
CA ARG A 324 24.82 37.62 38.94
C ARG A 324 24.18 36.75 37.84
N LEU A 325 23.18 37.32 37.15
CA LEU A 325 22.91 37.01 35.75
C LEU A 325 22.36 38.25 35.04
N VAL A 326 23.30 39.12 34.68
CA VAL A 326 23.14 39.96 33.49
C VAL A 326 23.40 39.04 32.29
N THR A 327 22.40 38.95 31.41
CA THR A 327 22.44 38.31 30.07
C THR A 327 22.30 36.78 30.03
N ALA A 328 21.08 36.29 29.75
CA ALA A 328 20.84 35.11 28.91
C ALA A 328 19.35 34.98 28.56
N MET A 329 18.78 36.01 27.94
CA MET A 329 17.51 35.89 27.24
C MET A 329 17.83 35.38 25.83
N ARG A 330 18.09 34.08 25.69
CA ARG A 330 18.04 33.30 24.43
C ARG A 330 18.58 31.89 24.69
N SER A 331 17.88 30.90 24.14
CA SER A 331 18.27 29.50 24.00
C SER A 331 17.72 28.52 25.04
N VAL A 332 16.45 28.15 24.88
CA VAL A 332 16.03 26.73 24.87
C VAL A 332 14.98 26.57 23.75
N PHE A 333 15.41 26.80 22.52
CA PHE A 333 14.86 26.12 21.36
C PHE A 333 16.02 25.29 20.82
N TRP A 334 15.78 23.99 20.63
CA TRP A 334 16.67 22.98 20.08
C TRP A 334 17.78 22.41 20.97
N HIS A 335 17.60 21.15 21.40
CA HIS A 335 18.52 20.09 20.95
C HIS A 335 17.93 18.67 21.11
N ARG A 336 17.67 18.04 19.95
CA ARG A 336 17.76 16.59 19.66
C ARG A 336 17.91 16.53 18.13
N THR A 337 18.88 15.92 17.47
CA THR A 337 19.94 14.99 17.85
C THR A 337 20.88 14.90 16.64
N VAL A 338 22.19 15.12 16.75
CA VAL A 338 23.17 14.48 15.84
C VAL A 338 24.44 14.13 16.64
N ARG A 339 24.50 12.87 17.07
CA ARG A 339 25.73 12.07 17.20
C ARG A 339 26.07 11.60 15.76
N ARG A 340 27.29 11.42 15.26
CA ARG A 340 28.70 11.45 15.72
C ARG A 340 29.51 11.04 14.46
N TRP A 341 30.77 11.47 14.31
CA TRP A 341 31.95 10.77 13.73
C TRP A 341 33.03 11.75 13.18
N PRO A 342 34.32 11.35 13.11
CA PRO A 342 35.43 12.10 13.70
C PRO A 342 36.29 12.93 12.76
N LEU A 343 37.07 13.82 13.38
CA LEU A 343 38.15 14.65 12.84
C LEU A 343 39.28 13.82 12.19
N CYS A 344 39.81 14.32 11.07
CA CYS A 344 41.24 14.30 10.75
C CYS A 344 41.65 15.61 10.06
N PRO A 345 42.87 16.14 10.29
CA PRO A 345 43.16 17.56 10.10
C PRO A 345 44.03 17.88 8.87
N GLY A 346 43.89 19.10 8.36
CA GLY A 346 45.00 19.84 7.76
C GLY A 346 44.89 20.13 6.26
N ARG A 347 44.59 21.38 5.91
CA ARG A 347 45.52 22.33 5.26
C ARG A 347 44.81 23.62 4.91
N ALA A 348 45.44 24.73 5.27
CA ALA A 348 45.06 26.08 4.90
C ALA A 348 45.41 26.36 3.44
N VAL A 349 44.49 27.00 2.69
CA VAL A 349 44.80 27.89 1.54
C VAL A 349 43.71 28.98 1.45
N GLN A 350 44.17 30.19 1.12
CA GLN A 350 43.53 31.52 1.05
C GLN A 350 42.32 31.69 0.11
N PRO A 351 41.57 32.82 0.23
CA PRO A 351 40.30 33.02 -0.47
C PRO A 351 40.49 33.55 -1.90
N GLY A 352 39.88 32.87 -2.87
CA GLY A 352 39.77 33.30 -4.26
C GLY A 352 38.31 33.30 -4.70
N SER A 353 37.85 34.47 -5.13
CA SER A 353 36.58 34.75 -5.79
C SER A 353 36.34 33.86 -7.01
N VAL A 354 35.16 33.21 -7.13
CA VAL A 354 34.53 32.98 -8.45
C VAL A 354 33.01 32.95 -8.32
N SER A 355 32.40 33.75 -9.20
CA SER A 355 31.02 33.83 -9.63
C SER A 355 30.37 32.50 -10.02
N GLY A 356 29.07 32.38 -9.76
CA GLY A 356 28.27 31.20 -10.09
C GLY A 356 28.04 30.98 -11.57
N TRP A 357 27.61 29.77 -11.90
CA TRP A 357 26.86 29.42 -13.10
C TRP A 357 25.90 28.26 -12.76
N LEU A 358 24.60 28.50 -13.00
CA LEU A 358 23.62 27.45 -13.24
C LEU A 358 23.97 26.76 -14.56
N ASN A 359 23.73 25.45 -14.65
CA ASN A 359 23.14 24.90 -15.86
C ASN A 359 22.39 23.59 -15.57
N TRP A 360 21.16 23.58 -16.07
CA TRP A 360 20.28 22.43 -16.21
C TRP A 360 20.60 21.71 -17.53
N SER A 361 20.56 20.38 -17.52
CA SER A 361 20.16 19.51 -18.63
C SER A 361 19.67 18.20 -18.04
#